data_AF-A0A4R8S2J2-F1
#
_entry.id   AF-A0A4R8S2J2-F1
#
_cell.length_a   1.000
_cell.length_b   1.000
_cell.length_c   1.000
_cell.angle_alpha   90.00
_cell.angle_beta   90.00
_cell.angle_gamma   90.00
#
_symmetry.space_group_name_H-M   'P 1'
#
loop_
_entity.id
_entity.type
_entity.pdbx_description
1 polymer ?
#
loop_
_entity_poly.entity_id
_entity_poly.type
_entity_poly.pdbx_seq_one_letter_code
_entity_poly.pdbx_strand_id
1 'polypeptide(L)'
;MGDPGGTGDVSKRARLVAASVGLSAGLASGAVLLGAYGFARRDPAGLHEVSVRNWAAGFVVLVTVAALVLAWLMRSALRGVDVVGRSAWLLTVVAAAGLYALLADLSGLAASTHTAVVLLRLSWVWLLVAAIFVVAAVVAAVGRPDIAQVWRSPVTVVLLALGVIFALGCGALAQARTKVVGITAAPVDIPATMSTVGDQIAYTVPTKDPSFIAPAGPGFVTLDDQDLVGYAGDTGQQRWRLPFKMIAGQCEPSTVRSTGTSADSVVIAQCLQPNPSYSYPESDRRTILTGIDAMTGRVLWANADSWRLRSTVVTGPDVVPVLRGVDVGALDTRTGKVLWTKQFALRDCGGNIAGAGNKTQDIVYFPMCPGGANDVVLDVIDGRTGAERTLAVDHALVPEKVSRAQFVAAAAGVIVINVAPPASAGRPVNIAVDVDSGQSSPVPGDYLFQKRDAHATGQYPGPVLQINRDSDDTSVYVVGDRRTVQTRVPIGLSEVVLDGQRWARVGDQLVTATAMTAGYRYLLAIVAADGTVTSRPSPCGAREPGGVIPVPGAVLIACAHTDGKEYASGYTVVGLR
;
A
#
# COMPACT_ATOMS: atom_id res chain seq x y z
N MET A 1 -35.41 -24.98 68.25
CA MET A 1 -34.91 -24.21 67.08
C MET A 1 -33.60 -24.84 66.65
N GLY A 2 -33.66 -25.70 65.63
CA GLY A 2 -32.49 -26.37 65.04
C GLY A 2 -32.62 -26.26 63.53
N ASP A 3 -31.59 -25.70 62.91
CA ASP A 3 -31.58 -25.16 61.55
C ASP A 3 -31.47 -26.29 60.50
N PRO A 4 -32.44 -26.46 59.57
CA PRO A 4 -32.39 -27.50 58.54
C PRO A 4 -31.68 -26.97 57.27
N GLY A 5 -30.38 -26.69 57.35
CA GLY A 5 -29.60 -26.11 56.25
C GLY A 5 -28.64 -27.05 55.50
N GLY A 6 -28.40 -28.27 56.00
CA GLY A 6 -27.15 -29.01 55.71
C GLY A 6 -27.02 -29.76 54.37
N THR A 7 -28.10 -30.25 53.76
CA THR A 7 -28.01 -31.20 52.63
C THR A 7 -28.24 -30.56 51.26
N GLY A 8 -29.06 -29.50 51.19
CA GLY A 8 -29.31 -28.77 49.95
C GLY A 8 -28.09 -27.98 49.46
N ASP A 9 -27.30 -27.43 50.38
CA ASP A 9 -26.19 -26.51 50.07
C ASP A 9 -24.93 -27.25 49.55
N VAL A 10 -24.73 -28.49 49.98
CA VAL A 10 -23.65 -29.38 49.50
C VAL A 10 -23.90 -29.80 48.05
N SER A 11 -25.16 -30.11 47.67
CA SER A 11 -25.51 -30.50 46.30
C SER A 11 -25.39 -29.34 45.31
N LYS A 12 -25.75 -28.11 45.72
CA LYS A 12 -25.66 -26.91 44.90
C LYS A 12 -24.22 -26.52 44.63
N ARG A 13 -23.34 -26.56 45.65
CA ARG A 13 -21.92 -26.24 45.50
C ARG A 13 -21.16 -27.28 44.66
N ALA A 14 -21.47 -28.58 44.81
CA ALA A 14 -20.87 -29.62 43.98
C ALA A 14 -21.24 -29.45 42.50
N ARG A 15 -22.49 -29.10 42.18
CA ARG A 15 -22.92 -28.75 40.81
C ARG A 15 -22.22 -27.50 40.29
N LEU A 16 -22.02 -26.48 41.13
CA LEU A 16 -21.35 -25.25 40.77
C LEU A 16 -19.86 -25.49 40.46
N VAL A 17 -19.17 -26.33 41.24
CA VAL A 17 -17.79 -26.77 40.95
C VAL A 17 -17.76 -27.57 39.64
N ALA A 18 -18.69 -28.51 39.44
CA ALA A 18 -18.80 -29.29 38.20
C ALA A 18 -18.97 -28.41 36.97
N ALA A 19 -19.75 -27.35 37.12
CA ALA A 19 -20.04 -26.40 36.07
C ALA A 19 -18.84 -25.53 35.72
N SER A 20 -18.18 -24.95 36.73
CA SER A 20 -16.97 -24.14 36.55
C SER A 20 -15.82 -24.96 35.96
N VAL A 21 -15.68 -26.24 36.36
CA VAL A 21 -14.69 -27.17 35.79
C VAL A 21 -14.98 -27.50 34.33
N GLY A 22 -16.24 -27.80 33.99
CA GLY A 22 -16.63 -28.10 32.60
C GLY A 22 -16.41 -26.90 31.70
N LEU A 23 -16.93 -25.73 32.08
CA LEU A 23 -16.81 -24.48 31.32
C LEU A 23 -15.35 -24.05 31.15
N SER A 24 -14.52 -24.09 32.20
CA SER A 24 -13.12 -23.68 32.08
C SER A 24 -12.35 -24.58 31.11
N ALA A 25 -12.51 -25.90 31.21
CA ALA A 25 -11.85 -26.86 30.32
C ALA A 25 -12.32 -26.69 28.86
N GLY A 26 -13.62 -26.49 28.65
CA GLY A 26 -14.19 -26.24 27.33
C GLY A 26 -13.69 -24.94 26.70
N LEU A 27 -13.69 -23.84 27.47
CA LEU A 27 -13.23 -22.53 27.00
C LEU A 27 -11.72 -22.49 26.75
N ALA A 28 -10.91 -23.12 27.62
CA ALA A 28 -9.47 -23.23 27.40
C ALA A 28 -9.14 -24.06 26.15
N SER A 29 -9.88 -25.17 25.93
CA SER A 29 -9.74 -25.98 24.71
C SER A 29 -10.15 -25.18 23.46
N GLY A 30 -11.27 -24.46 23.55
CA GLY A 30 -11.73 -23.55 22.50
C GLY A 30 -10.72 -22.44 22.18
N ALA A 31 -10.10 -21.85 23.21
CA ALA A 31 -9.04 -20.86 23.05
C ALA A 31 -7.84 -21.43 22.27
N VAL A 32 -7.35 -22.61 22.64
CA VAL A 32 -6.25 -23.28 21.93
C VAL A 32 -6.61 -23.57 20.47
N LEU A 33 -7.83 -24.09 20.21
CA LEU A 33 -8.31 -24.36 18.85
C LEU A 33 -8.42 -23.08 18.01
N LEU A 34 -8.93 -21.98 18.59
CA LEU A 34 -8.99 -20.68 17.91
C LEU A 34 -7.60 -20.12 17.62
N GLY A 35 -6.68 -20.22 18.58
CA GLY A 35 -5.29 -19.79 18.39
C GLY A 35 -4.58 -20.59 17.30
N ALA A 36 -4.73 -21.91 17.32
CA ALA A 36 -4.18 -22.81 16.31
C ALA A 36 -4.80 -22.57 14.91
N TYR A 37 -6.11 -22.39 14.84
CA TYR A 37 -6.81 -22.10 13.58
C TYR A 37 -6.45 -20.71 13.05
N GLY A 38 -6.37 -19.69 13.91
CA GLY A 38 -5.90 -18.35 13.55
C GLY A 38 -4.46 -18.38 13.03
N PHE A 39 -3.59 -19.16 13.65
CA PHE A 39 -2.22 -19.39 13.18
C PHE A 39 -2.18 -20.12 11.83
N ALA A 40 -2.99 -21.15 11.62
CA ALA A 40 -3.08 -21.84 10.33
C ALA A 40 -3.63 -20.95 9.21
N ARG A 41 -4.50 -19.98 9.55
CA ARG A 41 -5.09 -19.00 8.62
C ARG A 41 -4.24 -17.74 8.41
N ARG A 42 -3.14 -17.58 9.13
CA ARG A 42 -2.32 -16.35 9.10
C ARG A 42 -1.65 -16.07 7.76
N ASP A 43 -1.53 -17.10 6.92
CA ASP A 43 -1.00 -16.98 5.58
C ASP A 43 -2.16 -16.99 4.58
N PRO A 44 -2.67 -15.83 4.13
CA PRO A 44 -3.12 -15.75 2.75
C PRO A 44 -1.88 -16.09 1.92
N ALA A 45 -1.91 -17.22 1.21
CA ALA A 45 -0.78 -17.78 0.48
C ALA A 45 0.00 -16.66 -0.27
N GLY A 46 1.14 -16.24 0.30
CA GLY A 46 1.96 -15.15 -0.25
C GLY A 46 2.46 -14.11 0.75
N LEU A 47 1.76 -13.79 1.84
CA LEU A 47 2.16 -12.70 2.75
C LEU A 47 3.42 -13.02 3.58
N HIS A 48 4.59 -12.55 3.11
CA HIS A 48 5.84 -12.56 3.88
C HIS A 48 5.90 -11.39 4.88
N GLU A 49 5.08 -11.39 5.92
CA GLU A 49 5.29 -10.49 7.07
C GLU A 49 6.38 -11.08 7.99
N VAL A 50 7.63 -10.65 7.78
CA VAL A 50 8.81 -11.17 8.51
C VAL A 50 8.73 -10.91 10.01
N SER A 51 8.12 -9.79 10.44
CA SER A 51 8.02 -9.47 11.87
C SER A 51 6.89 -10.24 12.58
N VAL A 52 5.70 -10.36 11.98
CA VAL A 52 4.51 -10.96 12.63
C VAL A 52 4.62 -12.48 12.78
N ARG A 53 5.39 -13.15 11.91
CA ARG A 53 5.52 -14.62 11.88
C ARG A 53 6.08 -15.21 13.18
N ASN A 54 7.02 -14.52 13.83
CA ASN A 54 7.67 -14.99 15.05
C ASN A 54 6.78 -14.76 16.28
N TRP A 55 6.01 -13.67 16.31
CA TRP A 55 5.09 -13.38 17.40
C TRP A 55 3.88 -14.32 17.41
N ALA A 56 3.29 -14.64 16.26
CA ALA A 56 2.10 -15.50 16.21
C ALA A 56 2.38 -16.93 16.72
N ALA A 57 3.55 -17.50 16.43
CA ALA A 57 3.96 -18.79 16.96
C ALA A 57 4.13 -18.73 18.49
N GLY A 58 4.81 -17.69 19.00
CA GLY A 58 4.94 -17.42 20.43
C GLY A 58 3.57 -17.26 21.11
N PHE A 59 2.63 -16.58 20.46
CA PHE A 59 1.25 -16.41 20.95
C PHE A 59 0.53 -17.74 21.16
N VAL A 60 0.55 -18.64 20.17
CA VAL A 60 -0.10 -19.96 20.28
C VAL A 60 0.58 -20.81 21.36
N VAL A 61 1.91 -20.79 21.43
CA VAL A 61 2.66 -21.51 22.48
C VAL A 61 2.26 -21.00 23.86
N LEU A 62 2.22 -19.69 24.07
CA LEU A 62 1.84 -19.09 25.35
C LEU A 62 0.40 -19.44 25.75
N VAL A 63 -0.56 -19.36 24.83
CA VAL A 63 -1.96 -19.76 25.06
C VAL A 63 -2.04 -21.23 25.44
N THR A 64 -1.30 -22.10 24.75
CA THR A 64 -1.28 -23.55 25.01
C THR A 64 -0.67 -23.87 26.37
N VAL A 65 0.47 -23.26 26.70
CA VAL A 65 1.13 -23.43 28.00
C VAL A 65 0.21 -22.97 29.13
N ALA A 66 -0.41 -21.80 29.00
CA ALA A 66 -1.33 -21.29 30.02
C ALA A 66 -2.57 -22.18 30.18
N ALA A 67 -3.13 -22.72 29.08
CA ALA A 67 -4.22 -23.69 29.15
C ALA A 67 -3.83 -24.99 29.87
N LEU A 68 -2.61 -25.49 29.63
CA LEU A 68 -2.07 -26.66 30.33
C LEU A 68 -1.84 -26.40 31.83
N VAL A 69 -1.33 -25.22 32.19
CA VAL A 69 -1.15 -24.84 33.60
C VAL A 69 -2.51 -24.69 34.29
N LEU A 70 -3.52 -24.11 33.63
CA LEU A 70 -4.90 -24.05 34.14
C LEU A 70 -5.46 -25.45 34.41
N ALA A 71 -5.31 -26.38 33.47
CA ALA A 71 -5.74 -27.76 33.64
C ALA A 71 -5.00 -28.47 34.81
N TRP A 72 -3.70 -28.22 34.94
CA TRP A 72 -2.89 -28.77 36.03
C TRP A 72 -3.28 -28.22 37.41
N LEU A 73 -3.50 -26.91 37.53
CA LEU A 73 -3.96 -26.27 38.78
C LEU A 73 -5.34 -26.79 39.17
N MET A 74 -6.27 -26.87 38.22
CA MET A 74 -7.60 -27.41 38.45
C MET A 74 -7.55 -28.87 38.92
N ARG A 75 -6.72 -29.71 38.28
CA ARG A 75 -6.52 -31.11 38.71
C ARG A 75 -5.89 -31.20 40.10
N SER A 76 -5.00 -30.30 40.44
CA SER A 76 -4.32 -30.25 41.75
C SER A 76 -5.30 -29.84 42.85
N ALA A 77 -6.13 -28.83 42.60
CA ALA A 77 -7.20 -28.40 43.52
C ALA A 77 -8.23 -29.51 43.76
N LEU A 78 -8.65 -30.22 42.71
CA LEU A 78 -9.57 -31.37 42.84
C LEU A 78 -8.97 -32.55 43.61
N ARG A 79 -7.64 -32.61 43.76
CA ARG A 79 -6.92 -33.57 44.61
C ARG A 79 -6.69 -33.08 46.04
N GLY A 80 -7.24 -31.91 46.39
CA GLY A 80 -7.11 -31.33 47.73
C GLY A 80 -5.82 -30.54 47.98
N VAL A 81 -5.03 -30.24 46.93
CA VAL A 81 -3.84 -29.39 47.05
C VAL A 81 -4.26 -27.93 47.06
N ASP A 82 -3.83 -27.16 48.05
CA ASP A 82 -4.04 -25.71 48.05
C ASP A 82 -3.19 -25.05 46.95
N VAL A 83 -3.88 -24.53 45.96
CA VAL A 83 -3.30 -23.83 44.81
C VAL A 83 -3.96 -22.46 44.59
N VAL A 84 -4.65 -21.91 45.60
CA VAL A 84 -5.38 -20.64 45.47
C VAL A 84 -4.43 -19.51 45.07
N GLY A 85 -3.30 -19.36 45.77
CA GLY A 85 -2.31 -18.33 45.47
C GLY A 85 -1.67 -18.48 44.08
N ARG A 86 -1.42 -19.72 43.64
CA ARG A 86 -0.87 -20.01 42.29
C ARG A 86 -1.89 -19.73 41.19
N SER A 87 -3.17 -20.00 41.45
CA SER A 87 -4.27 -19.76 40.52
C SER A 87 -4.58 -18.28 40.39
N ALA A 88 -4.53 -17.53 41.50
CA ALA A 88 -4.64 -16.07 41.50
C ALA A 88 -3.49 -15.44 40.72
N TRP A 89 -2.25 -15.89 40.92
CA TRP A 89 -1.09 -15.38 40.17
C TRP A 89 -1.20 -15.67 38.66
N LEU A 90 -1.61 -16.87 38.27
CA LEU A 90 -1.83 -17.22 36.87
C LEU A 90 -2.94 -16.38 36.24
N LEU A 91 -4.04 -16.13 36.96
CA LEU A 91 -5.10 -15.22 36.51
C LEU A 91 -4.54 -13.81 36.28
N THR A 92 -3.70 -13.30 37.18
CA THR A 92 -3.05 -11.99 37.01
C THR A 92 -2.16 -11.96 35.77
N VAL A 93 -1.38 -13.02 35.49
CA VAL A 93 -0.54 -13.12 34.29
C VAL A 93 -1.39 -13.20 33.02
N VAL A 94 -2.42 -14.05 33.00
CA VAL A 94 -3.34 -14.17 31.85
C VAL A 94 -4.14 -12.88 31.65
N ALA A 95 -4.52 -12.19 32.72
CA ALA A 95 -5.17 -10.89 32.68
C ALA A 95 -4.23 -9.81 32.15
N ALA A 96 -2.98 -9.74 32.61
CA ALA A 96 -1.99 -8.80 32.07
C ALA A 96 -1.71 -9.08 30.59
N ALA A 97 -1.55 -10.34 30.19
CA ALA A 97 -1.32 -10.74 28.80
C ALA A 97 -2.54 -10.48 27.91
N GLY A 98 -3.75 -10.80 28.38
CA GLY A 98 -5.01 -10.52 27.67
C GLY A 98 -5.28 -9.03 27.57
N LEU A 99 -5.04 -8.27 28.64
CA LEU A 99 -5.15 -6.82 28.66
C LEU A 99 -4.13 -6.18 27.71
N TYR A 100 -2.88 -6.65 27.69
CA TYR A 100 -1.88 -6.20 26.71
C TYR A 100 -2.31 -6.53 25.28
N ALA A 101 -2.77 -7.76 25.01
CA ALA A 101 -3.22 -8.19 23.69
C ALA A 101 -4.46 -7.41 23.17
N LEU A 102 -5.31 -6.92 24.08
CA LEU A 102 -6.49 -6.11 23.78
C LEU A 102 -6.17 -4.60 23.71
N LEU A 103 -5.47 -4.05 24.71
CA LEU A 103 -5.14 -2.62 24.82
C LEU A 103 -4.07 -2.18 23.82
N ALA A 104 -3.19 -3.08 23.37
CA ALA A 104 -2.16 -2.72 22.40
C ALA A 104 -2.75 -2.14 21.10
N ASP A 105 -3.98 -2.50 20.73
CA ASP A 105 -4.70 -1.93 19.59
C ASP A 105 -6.19 -2.31 19.59
N LEU A 106 -6.96 -1.71 20.52
CA LEU A 106 -8.41 -1.92 20.69
C LEU A 106 -9.21 -1.49 19.44
N SER A 107 -8.82 -0.37 18.86
CA SER A 107 -9.35 0.17 17.60
C SER A 107 -9.13 -0.78 16.42
N GLY A 108 -7.92 -1.31 16.28
CA GLY A 108 -7.59 -2.26 15.22
C GLY A 108 -8.15 -3.66 15.44
N LEU A 109 -8.63 -4.00 16.64
CA LEU A 109 -9.39 -5.24 16.92
C LEU A 109 -10.82 -5.14 16.40
N ALA A 110 -11.49 -4.03 16.68
CA ALA A 110 -12.85 -3.76 16.24
C ALA A 110 -12.93 -3.48 14.73
N ALA A 111 -11.90 -2.86 14.16
CA ALA A 111 -11.77 -2.59 12.73
C ALA A 111 -11.02 -3.69 11.96
N SER A 112 -10.53 -4.74 12.63
CA SER A 112 -9.72 -5.76 11.96
C SER A 112 -10.56 -6.54 10.95
N THR A 113 -10.05 -6.61 9.74
CA THR A 113 -10.51 -7.51 8.66
C THR A 113 -9.68 -8.78 8.59
N HIS A 114 -8.62 -8.88 9.40
CA HIS A 114 -7.70 -10.01 9.41
C HIS A 114 -8.21 -11.09 10.35
N THR A 115 -8.89 -12.10 9.80
CA THR A 115 -9.45 -13.22 10.56
C THR A 115 -8.44 -13.85 11.51
N ALA A 116 -7.17 -14.01 11.08
CA ALA A 116 -6.12 -14.61 11.90
C ALA A 116 -5.81 -13.81 13.18
N VAL A 117 -5.68 -12.49 13.08
CA VAL A 117 -5.39 -11.60 14.21
C VAL A 117 -6.55 -11.57 15.20
N VAL A 118 -7.79 -11.51 14.68
CA VAL A 118 -9.00 -11.55 15.52
C VAL A 118 -9.11 -12.87 16.27
N LEU A 119 -8.88 -14.01 15.61
CA LEU A 119 -8.91 -15.33 16.24
C LEU A 119 -7.82 -15.48 17.30
N LEU A 120 -6.61 -15.00 17.03
CA LEU A 120 -5.51 -15.01 18.01
C LEU A 120 -5.85 -14.15 19.24
N ARG A 121 -6.44 -12.97 19.07
CA ARG A 121 -6.86 -12.12 20.20
C ARG A 121 -8.07 -12.71 20.96
N LEU A 122 -9.05 -13.27 20.26
CA LEU A 122 -10.18 -13.97 20.88
C LEU A 122 -9.74 -15.17 21.71
N SER A 123 -8.64 -15.83 21.33
CA SER A 123 -8.09 -16.94 22.13
C SER A 123 -7.70 -16.49 23.54
N TRP A 124 -7.08 -15.30 23.69
CA TRP A 124 -6.75 -14.74 25.01
C TRP A 124 -7.98 -14.33 25.82
N VAL A 125 -9.02 -13.80 25.17
CA VAL A 125 -10.30 -13.48 25.84
C VAL A 125 -10.90 -14.75 26.44
N TRP A 126 -10.97 -15.83 25.67
CA TRP A 126 -11.51 -17.11 26.17
C TRP A 126 -10.64 -17.76 27.23
N LEU A 127 -9.32 -17.61 27.13
CA LEU A 127 -8.38 -18.08 28.14
C LEU A 127 -8.52 -17.32 29.46
N LEU A 128 -8.75 -16.00 29.42
CA LEU A 128 -9.06 -15.18 30.59
C LEU A 128 -10.36 -15.66 31.26
N VAL A 129 -11.43 -15.83 30.48
CA VAL A 129 -12.71 -16.34 31.00
C VAL A 129 -12.52 -17.73 31.61
N ALA A 130 -11.75 -18.61 30.97
CA ALA A 130 -11.41 -19.91 31.52
C ALA A 130 -10.64 -19.81 32.86
N ALA A 131 -9.67 -18.88 32.96
CA ALA A 131 -8.92 -18.64 34.19
C ALA A 131 -9.81 -18.16 35.35
N ILE A 132 -10.79 -17.29 35.08
CA ILE A 132 -11.77 -16.84 36.07
C ILE A 132 -12.57 -18.05 36.62
N PHE A 133 -13.05 -18.92 35.72
CA PHE A 133 -13.75 -20.14 36.13
C PHE A 133 -12.86 -21.12 36.90
N VAL A 134 -11.56 -21.22 36.58
CA VAL A 134 -10.61 -22.02 37.37
C VAL A 134 -10.45 -21.46 38.77
N VAL A 135 -10.24 -20.14 38.94
CA VAL A 135 -10.13 -19.54 40.28
C VAL A 135 -11.40 -19.76 41.09
N ALA A 136 -12.57 -19.55 40.48
CA ALA A 136 -13.85 -19.81 41.14
C ALA A 136 -13.99 -21.28 41.59
N ALA A 137 -13.60 -22.23 40.74
CA ALA A 137 -13.63 -23.66 41.07
C ALA A 137 -12.61 -24.04 42.17
N VAL A 138 -11.39 -23.48 42.12
CA VAL A 138 -10.33 -23.72 43.10
C VAL A 138 -10.76 -23.21 44.48
N VAL A 139 -11.29 -21.98 44.57
CA VAL A 139 -11.82 -21.41 45.81
C VAL A 139 -12.97 -22.24 46.38
N ALA A 140 -13.87 -22.73 45.52
CA ALA A 140 -14.99 -23.56 45.94
C ALA A 140 -14.57 -24.99 46.37
N ALA A 141 -13.38 -25.46 45.97
CA ALA A 141 -12.87 -26.80 46.25
C ALA A 141 -11.90 -26.89 47.44
N VAL A 142 -11.44 -25.76 48.00
CA VAL A 142 -10.45 -25.74 49.09
C VAL A 142 -10.92 -26.56 50.29
N GLY A 143 -10.06 -27.46 50.78
CA GLY A 143 -10.27 -28.25 51.99
C GLY A 143 -11.30 -29.38 51.87
N ARG A 144 -11.67 -29.80 50.65
CA ARG A 144 -12.73 -30.80 50.42
C ARG A 144 -12.31 -31.94 49.47
N PRO A 145 -11.94 -33.12 49.99
CA PRO A 145 -11.50 -34.25 49.17
C PRO A 145 -12.64 -34.93 48.39
N ASP A 146 -13.90 -34.79 48.83
CA ASP A 146 -15.07 -35.47 48.26
C ASP A 146 -15.46 -34.96 46.85
N ILE A 147 -14.83 -33.88 46.39
CA ILE A 147 -15.10 -33.22 45.11
C ILE A 147 -14.31 -33.89 43.95
N ALA A 148 -13.37 -34.80 44.25
CA ALA A 148 -12.53 -35.46 43.26
C ALA A 148 -13.32 -36.24 42.18
N GLN A 149 -14.54 -36.70 42.47
CA GLN A 149 -15.39 -37.45 41.52
C GLN A 149 -16.17 -36.55 40.55
N VAL A 150 -16.19 -35.24 40.78
CA VAL A 150 -16.98 -34.27 40.00
C VAL A 150 -16.58 -34.26 38.51
N TRP A 151 -15.31 -34.57 38.20
CA TRP A 151 -14.79 -34.63 36.84
C TRP A 151 -15.45 -35.71 35.96
N ARG A 152 -16.07 -36.73 36.58
CA ARG A 152 -16.81 -37.80 35.89
C ARG A 152 -18.31 -37.51 35.74
N SER A 153 -18.78 -36.36 36.20
CA SER A 153 -20.20 -36.03 36.14
C SER A 153 -20.64 -35.73 34.69
N PRO A 154 -21.85 -36.14 34.27
CA PRO A 154 -22.39 -35.80 32.96
C PRO A 154 -22.53 -34.29 32.77
N VAL A 155 -22.74 -33.54 33.86
CA VAL A 155 -22.81 -32.07 33.88
C VAL A 155 -21.49 -31.44 33.42
N THR A 156 -20.35 -31.98 33.86
CA THR A 156 -19.02 -31.50 33.44
C THR A 156 -18.78 -31.73 31.95
N VAL A 157 -19.20 -32.88 31.40
CA VAL A 157 -19.05 -33.20 29.97
C VAL A 157 -19.91 -32.27 29.11
N VAL A 158 -21.17 -32.04 29.49
CA VAL A 158 -22.08 -31.14 28.78
C VAL A 158 -21.55 -29.71 28.78
N LEU A 159 -21.04 -29.23 29.92
CA LEU A 159 -20.53 -27.87 30.04
C LEU A 159 -19.16 -27.67 29.37
N LEU A 160 -18.35 -28.71 29.27
CA LEU A 160 -17.17 -28.73 28.42
C LEU A 160 -17.55 -28.55 26.95
N ALA A 161 -18.51 -29.34 26.46
CA ALA A 161 -18.99 -29.22 25.09
C ALA A 161 -19.56 -27.82 24.80
N LEU A 162 -20.39 -27.28 25.71
CA LEU A 162 -20.92 -25.92 25.61
C LEU A 162 -19.81 -24.86 25.58
N GLY A 163 -18.79 -24.96 26.43
CA GLY A 163 -17.65 -24.05 26.42
C GLY A 163 -16.91 -24.06 25.08
N VAL A 164 -16.64 -25.24 24.52
CA VAL A 164 -16.01 -25.38 23.19
C VAL A 164 -16.89 -24.76 22.11
N ILE A 165 -18.19 -25.08 22.08
CA ILE A 165 -19.15 -24.57 21.10
C ILE A 165 -19.25 -23.05 21.16
N PHE A 166 -19.26 -22.47 22.36
CA PHE A 166 -19.36 -21.01 22.53
C PHE A 166 -18.12 -20.29 22.00
N ALA A 167 -16.92 -20.79 22.35
CA ALA A 167 -15.67 -20.24 21.85
C ALA A 167 -15.58 -20.36 20.31
N LEU A 168 -15.85 -21.54 19.76
CA LEU A 168 -15.81 -21.78 18.32
C LEU A 168 -16.91 -21.00 17.56
N GLY A 169 -18.10 -20.88 18.13
CA GLY A 169 -19.21 -20.11 17.57
C GLY A 169 -18.88 -18.62 17.47
N CYS A 170 -18.30 -18.04 18.51
CA CYS A 170 -17.79 -16.67 18.46
C CYS A 170 -16.64 -16.52 17.45
N GLY A 171 -15.76 -17.52 17.33
CA GLY A 171 -14.73 -17.56 16.29
C GLY A 171 -15.30 -17.59 14.88
N ALA A 172 -16.36 -18.37 14.65
CA ALA A 172 -17.05 -18.47 13.37
C ALA A 172 -17.78 -17.16 13.01
N LEU A 173 -18.43 -16.51 13.98
CA LEU A 173 -19.03 -15.18 13.82
C LEU A 173 -17.98 -14.11 13.47
N ALA A 174 -16.84 -14.14 14.16
CA ALA A 174 -15.72 -13.25 13.88
C ALA A 174 -15.13 -13.51 12.48
N GLN A 175 -14.99 -14.78 12.09
CA GLN A 175 -14.57 -15.14 10.73
C GLN A 175 -15.55 -14.66 9.67
N ALA A 176 -16.85 -14.82 9.89
CA ALA A 176 -17.88 -14.37 8.94
C ALA A 176 -17.85 -12.84 8.76
N ARG A 177 -17.64 -12.08 9.84
CA ARG A 177 -17.50 -10.61 9.78
C ARG A 177 -16.20 -10.13 9.13
N THR A 178 -15.13 -10.90 9.25
CA THR A 178 -13.80 -10.54 8.73
C THR A 178 -13.52 -11.09 7.34
N LYS A 179 -14.47 -11.80 6.71
CA LYS A 179 -14.29 -12.39 5.38
C LYS A 179 -14.29 -11.29 4.31
N VAL A 180 -13.14 -10.67 4.12
CA VAL A 180 -12.82 -9.89 2.92
C VAL A 180 -12.01 -10.78 2.00
N VAL A 181 -12.51 -10.99 0.79
CA VAL A 181 -11.86 -11.85 -0.21
C VAL A 181 -11.45 -11.00 -1.39
N GLY A 182 -10.15 -11.02 -1.68
CA GLY A 182 -9.62 -10.51 -2.93
C GLY A 182 -9.88 -11.54 -4.03
N ILE A 183 -10.04 -11.05 -5.26
CA ILE A 183 -10.13 -11.90 -6.44
C ILE A 183 -8.74 -11.97 -7.03
N THR A 184 -8.19 -13.16 -7.19
CA THR A 184 -6.94 -13.38 -7.92
C THR A 184 -7.23 -13.99 -9.29
N ALA A 185 -6.31 -13.76 -10.23
CA ALA A 185 -6.38 -14.31 -11.57
C ALA A 185 -5.29 -15.37 -11.79
N ALA A 186 -5.50 -16.25 -12.77
CA ALA A 186 -4.40 -17.02 -13.34
C ALA A 186 -3.47 -16.10 -14.16
N PRO A 187 -2.16 -16.40 -14.28
CA PRO A 187 -1.29 -15.73 -15.24
C PRO A 187 -1.83 -15.88 -16.67
N VAL A 188 -1.59 -14.87 -17.51
CA VAL A 188 -1.93 -14.87 -18.94
C VAL A 188 -0.76 -14.29 -19.72
N ASP A 189 -0.76 -14.48 -21.04
CA ASP A 189 0.21 -13.82 -21.90
C ASP A 189 0.02 -12.30 -21.87
N ILE A 190 1.12 -11.56 -21.92
CA ILE A 190 1.11 -10.11 -21.96
C ILE A 190 0.88 -9.68 -23.41
N PRO A 191 -0.20 -8.94 -23.72
CA PRO A 191 -0.41 -8.41 -25.05
C PRO A 191 0.73 -7.48 -25.47
N ALA A 192 0.99 -7.36 -26.77
CA ALA A 192 1.97 -6.37 -27.23
C ALA A 192 1.51 -4.95 -26.88
N THR A 193 2.45 -4.08 -26.52
CA THR A 193 2.19 -2.64 -26.44
C THR A 193 1.92 -2.10 -27.84
N MET A 194 0.90 -1.25 -27.96
CA MET A 194 0.49 -0.71 -29.25
C MET A 194 1.59 0.20 -29.83
N SER A 195 1.87 0.05 -31.14
CA SER A 195 2.78 0.93 -31.89
C SER A 195 2.08 2.16 -32.48
N THR A 196 0.75 2.14 -32.53
CA THR A 196 -0.10 3.21 -33.07
C THR A 196 -1.39 3.32 -32.25
N VAL A 197 -2.03 4.48 -32.27
CA VAL A 197 -3.29 4.66 -31.56
C VAL A 197 -4.48 4.16 -32.37
N GLY A 198 -5.13 3.12 -31.85
CA GLY A 198 -6.37 2.55 -32.40
C GLY A 198 -7.51 3.54 -32.58
N ASP A 199 -8.38 3.34 -33.57
CA ASP A 199 -9.48 4.25 -33.89
C ASP A 199 -10.82 3.89 -33.22
N GLN A 200 -10.90 2.71 -32.58
CA GLN A 200 -12.12 2.23 -31.94
C GLN A 200 -12.01 2.29 -30.42
N ILE A 201 -13.11 2.70 -29.77
CA ILE A 201 -13.28 2.54 -28.33
C ILE A 201 -13.63 1.07 -28.06
N ALA A 202 -12.68 0.33 -27.48
CA ALA A 202 -12.86 -1.07 -27.16
C ALA A 202 -13.63 -1.27 -25.84
N TYR A 203 -13.37 -0.42 -24.84
CA TYR A 203 -14.00 -0.49 -23.53
C TYR A 203 -13.89 0.83 -22.77
N THR A 204 -14.69 0.95 -21.70
CA THR A 204 -14.68 2.09 -20.77
C THR A 204 -14.70 1.60 -19.33
N VAL A 205 -13.84 2.16 -18.48
CA VAL A 205 -13.75 1.83 -17.05
C VAL A 205 -13.85 3.12 -16.22
N PRO A 206 -14.83 3.24 -15.30
CA PRO A 206 -14.94 4.43 -14.46
C PRO A 206 -13.78 4.49 -13.45
N THR A 207 -13.33 5.69 -13.10
CA THR A 207 -12.38 5.90 -11.99
C THR A 207 -12.59 7.26 -11.33
N LYS A 208 -12.28 7.37 -10.03
CA LYS A 208 -12.44 8.62 -9.30
C LYS A 208 -11.20 9.50 -9.34
N ASP A 209 -10.02 8.90 -9.50
CA ASP A 209 -8.76 9.64 -9.51
C ASP A 209 -7.77 8.98 -10.48
N PRO A 210 -7.34 9.68 -11.55
CA PRO A 210 -6.43 9.14 -12.54
C PRO A 210 -5.03 8.92 -11.97
N SER A 211 -4.73 9.45 -10.78
CA SER A 211 -3.44 9.29 -10.08
C SER A 211 -3.10 7.81 -9.85
N PHE A 212 -4.11 6.96 -9.63
CA PHE A 212 -3.97 5.53 -9.35
C PHE A 212 -3.81 4.66 -10.60
N ILE A 213 -3.89 5.24 -11.81
CA ILE A 213 -3.75 4.47 -13.05
C ILE A 213 -2.27 4.20 -13.32
N ALA A 214 -1.89 2.93 -13.35
CA ALA A 214 -0.53 2.51 -13.68
C ALA A 214 -0.52 1.31 -14.64
N PRO A 215 0.29 1.32 -15.73
CA PRO A 215 0.54 0.14 -16.54
C PRO A 215 1.13 -0.98 -15.68
N ALA A 216 0.57 -2.18 -15.74
CA ALA A 216 0.91 -3.28 -14.85
C ALA A 216 0.64 -4.63 -15.50
N GLY A 217 1.68 -5.48 -15.59
CA GLY A 217 1.57 -6.83 -16.16
C GLY A 217 0.93 -6.80 -17.54
N PRO A 218 -0.19 -7.51 -17.80
CA PRO A 218 -0.83 -7.59 -19.11
C PRO A 218 -1.81 -6.44 -19.40
N GLY A 219 -1.82 -5.39 -18.59
CA GLY A 219 -2.75 -4.28 -18.75
C GLY A 219 -2.44 -3.14 -17.80
N PHE A 220 -3.36 -2.84 -16.89
CA PHE A 220 -3.24 -1.72 -15.97
C PHE A 220 -3.97 -1.97 -14.65
N VAL A 221 -3.61 -1.17 -13.65
CA VAL A 221 -4.33 -1.08 -12.38
C VAL A 221 -4.98 0.28 -12.23
N THR A 222 -6.07 0.32 -11.47
CA THR A 222 -6.67 1.57 -11.00
C THR A 222 -7.41 1.32 -9.67
N LEU A 223 -7.83 2.40 -9.02
CA LEU A 223 -8.64 2.36 -7.80
C LEU A 223 -10.13 2.42 -8.17
N ASP A 224 -10.89 1.46 -7.66
CA ASP A 224 -12.35 1.47 -7.66
C ASP A 224 -12.82 1.55 -6.21
N ASP A 225 -13.29 2.72 -5.80
CA ASP A 225 -13.56 3.10 -4.41
C ASP A 225 -12.36 2.91 -3.46
N GLN A 226 -12.27 1.76 -2.80
CA GLN A 226 -11.22 1.38 -1.84
C GLN A 226 -10.58 0.05 -2.23
N ASP A 227 -10.83 -0.41 -3.45
CA ASP A 227 -10.31 -1.66 -3.99
C ASP A 227 -9.33 -1.35 -5.11
N LEU A 228 -8.13 -1.94 -5.03
CA LEU A 228 -7.18 -1.92 -6.14
C LEU A 228 -7.61 -2.99 -7.15
N VAL A 229 -7.84 -2.59 -8.39
CA VAL A 229 -8.34 -3.50 -9.43
C VAL A 229 -7.38 -3.56 -10.59
N GLY A 230 -7.02 -4.78 -11.01
CA GLY A 230 -6.23 -5.03 -12.21
C GLY A 230 -7.11 -5.42 -13.38
N TYR A 231 -6.92 -4.75 -14.51
CA TYR A 231 -7.67 -4.93 -15.74
C TYR A 231 -6.78 -5.49 -16.85
N ALA A 232 -7.37 -6.31 -17.72
CA ALA A 232 -6.76 -6.72 -18.98
C ALA A 232 -6.73 -5.51 -19.93
N GLY A 233 -5.56 -5.19 -20.50
CA GLY A 233 -5.44 -4.00 -21.35
C GLY A 233 -6.07 -4.15 -22.73
N ASP A 234 -6.25 -5.38 -23.23
CA ASP A 234 -6.83 -5.65 -24.55
C ASP A 234 -8.37 -5.69 -24.56
N THR A 235 -8.99 -5.98 -23.41
CA THR A 235 -10.44 -6.20 -23.27
C THR A 235 -11.11 -5.31 -22.22
N GLY A 236 -10.32 -4.68 -21.33
CA GLY A 236 -10.84 -3.89 -20.22
C GLY A 236 -11.54 -4.71 -19.14
N GLN A 237 -11.45 -6.04 -19.18
CA GLN A 237 -12.08 -6.89 -18.18
C GLN A 237 -11.29 -6.90 -16.87
N GLN A 238 -12.00 -6.85 -15.75
CA GLN A 238 -11.39 -7.05 -14.44
C GLN A 238 -10.80 -8.46 -14.35
N ARG A 239 -9.51 -8.54 -13.99
CA ARG A 239 -8.80 -9.81 -13.79
C ARG A 239 -8.71 -10.14 -12.32
N TRP A 240 -8.27 -9.18 -11.52
CA TRP A 240 -8.08 -9.35 -10.09
C TRP A 240 -8.49 -8.08 -9.34
N ARG A 241 -8.81 -8.24 -8.05
CA ARG A 241 -9.26 -7.16 -7.17
C ARG A 241 -8.72 -7.40 -5.77
N LEU A 242 -8.05 -6.39 -5.21
CA LEU A 242 -7.54 -6.39 -3.84
C LEU A 242 -8.17 -5.23 -3.05
N PRO A 243 -9.12 -5.51 -2.16
CA PRO A 243 -9.62 -4.51 -1.23
C PRO A 243 -8.51 -4.00 -0.31
N PHE A 244 -8.28 -2.69 -0.20
CA PHE A 244 -7.25 -2.12 0.69
C PHE A 244 -7.47 -2.49 2.16
N LYS A 245 -8.72 -2.71 2.54
CA LYS A 245 -9.06 -3.24 3.87
C LYS A 245 -8.43 -4.61 4.15
N MET A 246 -8.04 -5.39 3.14
CA MET A 246 -7.26 -6.64 3.33
C MET A 246 -5.80 -6.39 3.67
N ILE A 247 -5.26 -5.21 3.34
CA ILE A 247 -3.90 -4.83 3.75
C ILE A 247 -3.93 -4.46 5.23
N ALA A 248 -4.82 -3.54 5.62
CA ALA A 248 -5.14 -3.27 7.02
C ALA A 248 -6.57 -2.72 7.20
N GLY A 249 -7.18 -2.92 8.38
CA GLY A 249 -8.59 -2.60 8.63
C GLY A 249 -8.99 -1.12 8.46
N GLN A 250 -8.06 -0.19 8.66
CA GLN A 250 -8.25 1.26 8.45
C GLN A 250 -7.20 1.81 7.47
N CYS A 251 -7.07 1.16 6.32
CA CYS A 251 -6.05 1.43 5.31
C CYS A 251 -6.66 2.34 4.24
N GLU A 252 -6.28 3.63 4.27
CA GLU A 252 -6.67 4.60 3.24
C GLU A 252 -5.70 4.51 2.05
N PRO A 253 -6.18 4.27 0.82
CA PRO A 253 -5.35 4.30 -0.38
C PRO A 253 -4.68 5.66 -0.52
N SER A 254 -3.36 5.68 -0.68
CA SER A 254 -2.60 6.93 -0.84
C SER A 254 -1.86 6.98 -2.16
N THR A 255 -1.20 5.91 -2.58
CA THR A 255 -0.47 5.88 -3.85
C THR A 255 -0.36 4.45 -4.37
N VAL A 256 -0.37 4.27 -5.69
CA VAL A 256 -0.09 2.99 -6.35
C VAL A 256 1.01 3.19 -7.39
N ARG A 257 1.98 2.28 -7.40
CA ARG A 257 3.09 2.25 -8.36
C ARG A 257 3.18 0.88 -9.02
N SER A 258 3.85 0.83 -10.17
CA SER A 258 4.11 -0.42 -10.89
C SER A 258 5.56 -0.42 -11.36
N THR A 259 6.22 -1.59 -11.26
CA THR A 259 7.57 -1.79 -11.78
C THR A 259 7.60 -2.07 -13.29
N GLY A 260 6.44 -2.17 -13.94
CA GLY A 260 6.34 -2.30 -15.39
C GLY A 260 5.21 -3.21 -15.88
N THR A 261 5.38 -3.71 -17.09
CA THR A 261 4.41 -4.55 -17.81
C THR A 261 4.93 -5.96 -18.11
N SER A 262 6.07 -6.34 -17.52
CA SER A 262 6.66 -7.66 -17.66
C SER A 262 5.98 -8.71 -16.78
N ALA A 263 6.22 -9.99 -17.05
CA ALA A 263 5.62 -11.11 -16.30
C ALA A 263 6.05 -11.13 -14.82
N ASP A 264 7.16 -10.49 -14.51
CA ASP A 264 7.71 -10.34 -13.17
C ASP A 264 7.36 -9.00 -12.51
N SER A 265 6.56 -8.16 -13.16
CA SER A 265 6.20 -6.85 -12.62
C SER A 265 5.40 -6.94 -11.32
N VAL A 266 5.65 -5.97 -10.45
CA VAL A 266 5.02 -5.85 -9.14
C VAL A 266 4.32 -4.51 -9.06
N VAL A 267 3.06 -4.55 -8.62
CA VAL A 267 2.29 -3.37 -8.23
C VAL A 267 2.54 -3.12 -6.75
N ILE A 268 2.93 -1.90 -6.40
CA ILE A 268 3.22 -1.50 -5.03
C ILE A 268 2.17 -0.50 -4.60
N ALA A 269 1.33 -0.92 -3.66
CA ALA A 269 0.29 -0.08 -3.07
C ALA A 269 0.77 0.49 -1.74
N GLN A 270 0.66 1.80 -1.59
CA GLN A 270 0.85 2.51 -0.34
C GLN A 270 -0.50 2.77 0.30
N CYS A 271 -0.62 2.42 1.58
CA CYS A 271 -1.74 2.85 2.39
C CYS A 271 -1.34 3.51 3.69
N LEU A 272 -2.20 4.42 4.12
CA LEU A 272 -2.01 5.23 5.32
C LEU A 272 -3.00 4.79 6.37
N GLN A 273 -2.49 4.47 7.55
CA GLN A 273 -3.34 4.25 8.71
C GLN A 273 -3.64 5.62 9.38
N PRO A 274 -4.89 5.87 9.80
CA PRO A 274 -5.20 7.05 10.60
C PRO A 274 -4.43 6.98 11.92
N ASN A 275 -3.87 8.11 12.34
CA ASN A 275 -3.28 8.27 13.66
C ASN A 275 -4.41 8.76 14.61
N PRO A 276 -4.63 8.14 15.79
CA PRO A 276 -5.71 8.51 16.71
C PRO A 276 -5.67 9.96 17.24
N SER A 277 -4.57 10.69 17.06
CA SER A 277 -4.50 12.12 17.37
C SER A 277 -4.91 12.98 16.17
N TYR A 278 -5.94 13.79 16.36
CA TYR A 278 -6.39 14.80 15.40
C TYR A 278 -5.26 15.78 15.06
N SER A 279 -5.07 16.06 13.77
CA SER A 279 -4.22 17.13 13.19
C SER A 279 -2.70 16.90 13.02
N TYR A 280 -2.28 15.75 12.50
CA TYR A 280 -0.93 15.64 11.94
C TYR A 280 -0.92 15.65 10.40
N PRO A 281 0.13 16.24 9.76
CA PRO A 281 0.34 16.12 8.32
C PRO A 281 0.45 14.65 7.90
N GLU A 282 0.15 14.37 6.62
CA GLU A 282 0.27 13.03 6.01
C GLU A 282 1.65 12.39 6.28
N SER A 283 2.67 13.24 6.46
CA SER A 283 4.03 12.87 6.81
C SER A 283 4.19 12.11 8.13
N ASP A 284 3.19 12.10 8.99
CA ASP A 284 3.28 11.48 10.33
C ASP A 284 2.34 10.27 10.46
N ARG A 285 1.58 9.96 9.41
CA ARG A 285 0.72 8.77 9.36
C ARG A 285 1.56 7.51 9.13
N ARG A 286 1.28 6.47 9.91
CA ARG A 286 1.91 5.15 9.72
C ARG A 286 1.58 4.64 8.32
N THR A 287 2.61 4.24 7.60
CA THR A 287 2.50 3.80 6.21
C THR A 287 2.76 2.31 6.10
N ILE A 288 1.95 1.63 5.27
CA ILE A 288 2.15 0.23 4.90
C ILE A 288 2.31 0.18 3.38
N LEU A 289 3.40 -0.44 2.93
CA LEU A 289 3.63 -0.74 1.54
C LEU A 289 3.30 -2.21 1.28
N THR A 290 2.59 -2.49 0.19
CA THR A 290 2.21 -3.86 -0.18
C THR A 290 2.65 -4.14 -1.61
N GLY A 291 3.45 -5.18 -1.80
CA GLY A 291 3.82 -5.68 -3.12
C GLY A 291 2.83 -6.72 -3.61
N ILE A 292 2.36 -6.57 -4.83
CA ILE A 292 1.30 -7.37 -5.44
C ILE A 292 1.79 -7.83 -6.82
N ASP A 293 1.69 -9.11 -7.10
CA ASP A 293 1.98 -9.66 -8.42
C ASP A 293 1.02 -9.04 -9.46
N ALA A 294 1.57 -8.29 -10.42
CA ALA A 294 0.77 -7.60 -11.43
C ALA A 294 -0.04 -8.56 -12.32
N MET A 295 0.46 -9.79 -12.51
CA MET A 295 -0.18 -10.80 -13.36
C MET A 295 -1.41 -11.41 -12.71
N THR A 296 -1.40 -11.58 -11.38
CA THR A 296 -2.37 -12.41 -10.66
C THR A 296 -3.15 -11.68 -9.57
N GLY A 297 -2.69 -10.50 -9.15
CA GLY A 297 -3.23 -9.78 -7.98
C GLY A 297 -2.88 -10.43 -6.64
N ARG A 298 -1.99 -11.43 -6.62
CA ARG A 298 -1.57 -12.09 -5.40
C ARG A 298 -0.62 -11.18 -4.61
N VAL A 299 -0.92 -10.97 -3.33
CA VAL A 299 -0.03 -10.26 -2.42
C VAL A 299 1.26 -11.06 -2.22
N LEU A 300 2.41 -10.42 -2.49
CA LEU A 300 3.75 -11.00 -2.34
C LEU A 300 4.36 -10.68 -0.97
N TRP A 301 4.11 -9.48 -0.46
CA TRP A 301 4.64 -9.02 0.82
C TRP A 301 3.88 -7.78 1.30
N ALA A 302 3.98 -7.52 2.61
CA ALA A 302 3.57 -6.27 3.22
C ALA A 302 4.70 -5.78 4.13
N ASN A 303 5.07 -4.50 3.99
CA ASN A 303 6.09 -3.82 4.77
C ASN A 303 5.42 -2.71 5.58
N ALA A 304 5.45 -2.84 6.90
CA ALA A 304 4.84 -1.90 7.85
C ALA A 304 5.87 -1.04 8.61
N ASP A 305 7.09 -0.93 8.08
CA ASP A 305 8.21 -0.17 8.66
C ASP A 305 8.08 1.36 8.41
N SER A 306 6.93 1.80 7.89
CA SER A 306 6.61 3.21 7.58
C SER A 306 7.49 3.85 6.51
N TRP A 307 7.98 3.02 5.57
CA TRP A 307 8.53 3.52 4.30
C TRP A 307 7.43 4.13 3.43
N ARG A 308 7.79 5.16 2.67
CA ARG A 308 6.89 5.84 1.72
C ARG A 308 7.43 5.83 0.30
N LEU A 309 6.51 5.74 -0.64
CA LEU A 309 6.75 5.92 -2.06
C LEU A 309 6.75 7.42 -2.38
N ARG A 310 7.94 8.02 -2.43
CA ARG A 310 8.13 9.39 -2.95
C ARG A 310 8.85 9.42 -4.30
N SER A 311 9.13 8.24 -4.89
CA SER A 311 9.83 8.13 -6.17
C SER A 311 9.08 8.86 -7.27
N THR A 312 9.80 9.66 -8.03
CA THR A 312 9.28 10.47 -9.12
C THR A 312 9.50 9.83 -10.48
N VAL A 313 9.99 8.58 -10.57
CA VAL A 313 10.21 7.91 -11.86
C VAL A 313 9.95 6.41 -11.80
N VAL A 314 9.53 5.86 -12.95
CA VAL A 314 9.42 4.42 -13.21
C VAL A 314 10.64 3.71 -12.63
N THR A 315 10.38 2.96 -11.56
CA THR A 315 11.39 2.18 -10.88
C THR A 315 11.79 1.01 -11.77
N GLY A 316 13.06 0.64 -11.77
CA GLY A 316 13.49 -0.62 -12.39
C GLY A 316 12.69 -1.82 -11.84
N PRO A 317 12.68 -2.96 -12.55
CA PRO A 317 11.85 -4.12 -12.17
C PRO A 317 12.14 -4.65 -10.76
N ASP A 318 13.35 -4.42 -10.25
CA ASP A 318 13.86 -5.10 -9.05
C ASP A 318 13.98 -4.21 -7.80
N VAL A 319 14.04 -2.88 -7.97
CA VAL A 319 14.33 -1.96 -6.86
C VAL A 319 13.38 -0.78 -6.87
N VAL A 320 12.84 -0.45 -5.69
CA VAL A 320 11.98 0.73 -5.49
C VAL A 320 12.60 1.66 -4.45
N PRO A 321 12.86 2.94 -4.80
CA PRO A 321 13.30 3.93 -3.84
C PRO A 321 12.18 4.27 -2.87
N VAL A 322 12.52 4.33 -1.60
CA VAL A 322 11.61 4.68 -0.51
C VAL A 322 12.23 5.70 0.43
N LEU A 323 11.36 6.43 1.14
CA LEU A 323 11.76 7.40 2.15
C LEU A 323 11.11 7.12 3.50
N ARG A 324 11.84 7.44 4.58
CA ARG A 324 11.31 7.47 5.95
C ARG A 324 11.96 8.64 6.69
N GLY A 325 11.26 9.78 6.74
CA GLY A 325 11.83 11.02 7.24
C GLY A 325 13.03 11.48 6.40
N VAL A 326 14.21 11.50 7.01
CA VAL A 326 15.52 11.82 6.40
C VAL A 326 16.19 10.60 5.73
N ASP A 327 15.67 9.40 5.98
CA ASP A 327 16.25 8.16 5.46
C ASP A 327 15.78 7.92 4.04
N VAL A 328 16.73 7.65 3.15
CA VAL A 328 16.52 7.06 1.82
C VAL A 328 16.86 5.58 1.90
N GLY A 329 16.04 4.74 1.28
CA GLY A 329 16.32 3.32 1.16
C GLY A 329 15.90 2.76 -0.19
N ALA A 330 16.31 1.52 -0.43
CA ALA A 330 15.91 0.72 -1.58
C ALA A 330 15.18 -0.53 -1.09
N LEU A 331 13.98 -0.76 -1.60
CA LEU A 331 13.25 -2.00 -1.39
C LEU A 331 13.46 -2.95 -2.56
N ASP A 332 13.71 -4.21 -2.26
CA ASP A 332 13.56 -5.30 -3.22
C ASP A 332 12.07 -5.47 -3.57
N THR A 333 11.73 -5.36 -4.85
CA THR A 333 10.34 -5.34 -5.33
C THR A 333 9.62 -6.66 -5.09
N ARG A 334 10.33 -7.78 -5.01
CA ARG A 334 9.75 -9.12 -4.88
C ARG A 334 9.55 -9.55 -3.43
N THR A 335 10.35 -9.03 -2.51
CA THR A 335 10.35 -9.46 -1.10
C THR A 335 9.92 -8.35 -0.14
N GLY A 336 9.94 -7.08 -0.57
CA GLY A 336 9.62 -5.93 0.27
C GLY A 336 10.67 -5.65 1.33
N LYS A 337 11.82 -6.32 1.27
CA LYS A 337 12.94 -6.11 2.19
C LYS A 337 13.74 -4.89 1.80
N VAL A 338 14.17 -4.14 2.81
CA VAL A 338 15.13 -3.06 2.64
C VAL A 338 16.49 -3.66 2.34
N LEU A 339 17.06 -3.30 1.19
CA LEU A 339 18.40 -3.73 0.76
C LEU A 339 19.48 -2.93 1.49
N TRP A 340 19.28 -1.62 1.58
CA TRP A 340 20.14 -0.69 2.29
C TRP A 340 19.35 0.55 2.74
N THR A 341 19.92 1.30 3.67
CA THR A 341 19.38 2.59 4.14
C THR A 341 20.51 3.58 4.29
N LYS A 342 20.25 4.83 3.92
CA LYS A 342 21.18 5.94 4.04
C LYS A 342 20.45 7.18 4.52
N GLN A 343 21.08 7.91 5.42
CA GLN A 343 20.55 9.16 5.93
C GLN A 343 21.11 10.33 5.12
N PHE A 344 20.22 11.19 4.63
CA PHE A 344 20.60 12.45 3.99
C PHE A 344 20.20 13.63 4.88
N ALA A 345 21.00 14.70 4.88
CA ALA A 345 20.62 15.91 5.57
C ALA A 345 19.44 16.57 4.84
N LEU A 346 18.24 16.54 5.44
CA LEU A 346 17.13 17.36 4.94
C LEU A 346 17.48 18.82 5.23
N ARG A 347 17.50 19.64 4.19
CA ARG A 347 17.31 21.09 4.35
C ARG A 347 15.82 21.35 4.56
N ASP A 348 15.43 22.56 4.97
CA ASP A 348 14.08 22.91 5.44
C ASP A 348 12.90 22.51 4.50
N CYS A 349 13.16 22.16 3.24
CA CYS A 349 12.15 21.74 2.27
C CYS A 349 12.31 20.29 1.74
N GLY A 350 13.23 19.51 2.31
CA GLY A 350 13.50 18.11 1.99
C GLY A 350 14.25 17.83 0.68
N GLY A 351 14.13 16.60 0.17
CA GLY A 351 14.85 16.11 -1.02
C GLY A 351 13.94 15.47 -2.07
N ASN A 352 14.39 15.52 -3.32
CA ASN A 352 13.79 14.80 -4.45
C ASN A 352 14.44 13.41 -4.55
N ILE A 353 13.65 12.41 -4.92
CA ILE A 353 14.13 11.04 -5.13
C ILE A 353 13.53 10.49 -6.43
N ALA A 354 14.39 10.04 -7.33
CA ALA A 354 14.01 9.46 -8.62
C ALA A 354 14.68 8.09 -8.75
N GLY A 355 13.96 7.07 -9.22
CA GLY A 355 14.58 5.85 -9.73
C GLY A 355 14.94 6.06 -11.21
N ALA A 356 16.21 6.05 -11.60
CA ALA A 356 16.54 6.09 -13.01
C ALA A 356 16.11 4.76 -13.65
N GLY A 357 15.20 4.81 -14.62
CA GLY A 357 14.78 3.64 -15.41
C GLY A 357 15.86 3.13 -16.38
N ASN A 358 17.15 3.33 -16.08
CA ASN A 358 18.24 2.73 -16.82
C ASN A 358 18.32 1.23 -16.50
N LYS A 359 19.17 0.51 -17.24
CA LYS A 359 19.49 -0.91 -16.97
C LYS A 359 20.09 -1.12 -15.57
N THR A 360 20.54 -0.06 -14.90
CA THR A 360 21.35 -0.10 -13.67
C THR A 360 20.58 0.28 -12.40
N GLN A 361 19.25 0.19 -12.34
CA GLN A 361 18.52 0.24 -11.04
C GLN A 361 18.90 1.45 -10.14
N ASP A 362 19.40 2.52 -10.75
CA ASP A 362 20.03 3.61 -10.04
C ASP A 362 18.96 4.46 -9.35
N ILE A 363 19.28 4.96 -8.16
CA ILE A 363 18.45 5.90 -7.41
C ILE A 363 19.18 7.23 -7.40
N VAL A 364 18.55 8.25 -7.97
CA VAL A 364 19.05 9.63 -7.95
C VAL A 364 18.37 10.41 -6.83
N TYR A 365 19.17 10.99 -5.96
CA TYR A 365 18.73 11.87 -4.88
C TYR A 365 19.36 13.25 -5.02
N PHE A 366 18.61 14.31 -4.73
CA PHE A 366 19.15 15.66 -4.62
C PHE A 366 18.27 16.58 -3.75
N PRO A 367 18.87 17.55 -3.04
CA PRO A 367 18.11 18.45 -2.16
C PRO A 367 17.18 19.37 -2.97
N MET A 368 15.95 19.55 -2.49
CA MET A 368 14.98 20.45 -3.14
C MET A 368 15.36 21.92 -2.98
N CYS A 369 15.99 22.29 -1.86
CA CYS A 369 16.51 23.64 -1.63
C CYS A 369 18.01 23.54 -1.41
N PRO A 370 18.83 23.64 -2.47
CA PRO A 370 20.29 23.64 -2.36
C PRO A 370 20.86 24.90 -1.68
N GLY A 371 19.98 25.72 -1.06
CA GLY A 371 20.31 26.77 -0.07
C GLY A 371 21.27 27.83 -0.59
N GLY A 372 21.08 28.25 -1.84
CA GLY A 372 21.84 29.34 -2.44
C GLY A 372 23.24 28.97 -2.93
N ALA A 373 23.61 27.68 -2.94
CA ALA A 373 24.81 27.24 -3.63
C ALA A 373 24.61 27.33 -5.16
N ASN A 374 25.69 27.59 -5.89
CA ASN A 374 25.68 27.62 -7.35
C ASN A 374 25.80 26.21 -7.96
N ASP A 375 26.00 25.20 -7.10
CA ASP A 375 26.20 23.82 -7.53
C ASP A 375 24.94 23.01 -7.25
N VAL A 376 24.40 22.38 -8.30
CA VAL A 376 23.42 21.31 -8.17
C VAL A 376 24.17 19.99 -8.28
N VAL A 377 24.25 19.27 -7.16
CA VAL A 377 24.88 17.95 -7.08
C VAL A 377 23.78 16.90 -6.99
N LEU A 378 23.92 15.87 -7.82
CA LEU A 378 23.04 14.71 -7.84
C LEU A 378 23.78 13.52 -7.25
N ASP A 379 23.23 12.93 -6.20
CA ASP A 379 23.73 11.68 -5.62
C ASP A 379 23.10 10.52 -6.40
N VAL A 380 23.92 9.73 -7.10
CA VAL A 380 23.48 8.53 -7.82
C VAL A 380 23.92 7.32 -7.02
N ILE A 381 22.95 6.50 -6.65
CA ILE A 381 23.12 5.39 -5.72
C ILE A 381 22.69 4.11 -6.43
N ASP A 382 23.56 3.11 -6.47
CA ASP A 382 23.21 1.79 -6.99
C ASP A 382 22.10 1.17 -6.12
N GLY A 383 20.95 0.86 -6.74
CA GLY A 383 19.77 0.42 -6.02
C GLY A 383 19.94 -0.89 -5.26
N ARG A 384 20.89 -1.76 -5.62
CA ARG A 384 21.09 -3.05 -4.96
C ARG A 384 22.11 -2.97 -3.82
N THR A 385 23.21 -2.28 -4.05
CA THR A 385 24.38 -2.27 -3.17
C THR A 385 24.44 -1.05 -2.27
N GLY A 386 23.80 0.05 -2.66
CA GLY A 386 23.90 1.34 -1.97
C GLY A 386 25.21 2.08 -2.25
N ALA A 387 26.00 1.62 -3.22
CA ALA A 387 27.22 2.30 -3.65
C ALA A 387 26.86 3.66 -4.28
N GLU A 388 27.57 4.72 -3.88
CA GLU A 388 27.27 6.08 -4.30
C GLU A 388 28.35 6.63 -5.23
N ARG A 389 27.90 7.43 -6.19
CA ARG A 389 28.71 8.38 -6.94
C ARG A 389 27.94 9.68 -7.09
N THR A 390 28.65 10.79 -7.23
CA THR A 390 28.03 12.09 -7.44
C THR A 390 28.17 12.52 -8.89
N LEU A 391 27.16 13.24 -9.38
CA LEU A 391 27.19 13.94 -10.66
C LEU A 391 27.07 15.43 -10.39
N ALA A 392 28.07 16.19 -10.84
CA ALA A 392 27.99 17.64 -10.86
C ALA A 392 27.29 18.08 -12.15
N VAL A 393 26.23 18.88 -12.02
CA VAL A 393 25.62 19.55 -13.16
C VAL A 393 26.54 20.69 -13.61
N ASP A 394 26.69 20.89 -14.91
CA ASP A 394 27.54 21.96 -15.46
C ASP A 394 27.08 23.32 -14.91
N HIS A 395 28.00 23.99 -14.20
CA HIS A 395 27.77 25.29 -13.58
C HIS A 395 27.35 26.36 -14.60
N ALA A 396 27.78 26.23 -15.86
CA ALA A 396 27.36 27.15 -16.93
C ALA A 396 25.86 27.04 -17.28
N LEU A 397 25.22 25.92 -16.93
CA LEU A 397 23.80 25.67 -17.17
C LEU A 397 22.92 26.04 -15.97
N VAL A 398 23.52 26.28 -14.80
CA VAL A 398 22.82 26.54 -13.54
C VAL A 398 22.76 28.05 -13.28
N PRO A 399 21.65 28.62 -12.77
CA PRO A 399 21.59 30.03 -12.41
C PRO A 399 22.58 30.36 -11.29
N GLU A 400 23.13 31.59 -11.28
CA GLU A 400 24.12 32.05 -10.29
C GLU A 400 23.70 31.93 -8.82
N LYS A 401 22.39 31.77 -8.53
CA LYS A 401 21.89 31.42 -7.20
C LYS A 401 20.75 30.46 -7.37
N VAL A 402 20.80 29.31 -6.68
CA VAL A 402 19.72 28.33 -6.73
C VAL A 402 18.87 28.41 -5.46
N SER A 403 17.58 28.69 -5.63
CA SER A 403 16.61 28.65 -4.53
C SER A 403 15.92 27.29 -4.44
N ARG A 404 15.67 26.66 -5.60
CA ARG A 404 14.90 25.43 -5.70
C ARG A 404 15.38 24.57 -6.86
N ALA A 405 15.41 23.26 -6.65
CA ALA A 405 15.58 22.25 -7.68
C ALA A 405 14.42 21.25 -7.60
N GLN A 406 13.80 20.94 -8.74
CA GLN A 406 12.68 20.02 -8.83
C GLN A 406 12.91 19.02 -9.95
N PHE A 407 12.55 17.77 -9.70
CA PHE A 407 12.56 16.74 -10.73
C PHE A 407 11.31 16.91 -11.63
N VAL A 408 11.47 16.84 -12.96
CA VAL A 408 10.39 17.17 -13.90
C VAL A 408 10.10 16.15 -14.97
N ALA A 409 11.03 15.25 -15.33
CA ALA A 409 10.81 14.16 -16.29
C ALA A 409 11.98 13.16 -16.24
N ALA A 410 11.75 11.90 -16.63
CA ALA A 410 12.84 10.95 -16.89
C ALA A 410 12.44 9.87 -17.89
N ALA A 411 13.42 9.41 -18.66
CA ALA A 411 13.31 8.25 -19.53
C ALA A 411 14.71 7.76 -19.92
N ALA A 412 14.87 6.44 -20.10
CA ALA A 412 16.06 5.81 -20.66
C ALA A 412 17.40 6.29 -20.04
N GLY A 413 17.46 6.43 -18.71
CA GLY A 413 18.67 6.87 -18.00
C GLY A 413 18.95 8.38 -18.05
N VAL A 414 18.05 9.17 -18.64
CA VAL A 414 18.11 10.63 -18.61
C VAL A 414 17.07 11.14 -17.63
N ILE A 415 17.48 12.06 -16.76
CA ILE A 415 16.58 12.84 -15.92
C ILE A 415 16.54 14.29 -16.37
N VAL A 416 15.42 14.96 -16.17
CA VAL A 416 15.29 16.40 -16.36
C VAL A 416 14.97 17.04 -15.01
N ILE A 417 15.74 18.07 -14.68
CA ILE A 417 15.54 18.88 -13.48
C ILE A 417 15.23 20.33 -13.89
N ASN A 418 14.29 20.94 -13.17
CA ASN A 418 14.04 22.38 -13.21
C ASN A 418 14.80 23.02 -12.05
N VAL A 419 15.65 23.98 -12.38
CA VAL A 419 16.48 24.70 -11.42
C VAL A 419 16.03 26.16 -11.42
N ALA A 420 15.46 26.60 -10.30
CA ALA A 420 14.88 27.93 -10.16
C ALA A 420 15.75 28.81 -9.27
N PRO A 421 16.13 30.02 -9.74
CA PRO A 421 16.77 31.01 -8.88
C PRO A 421 15.76 31.61 -7.89
N PRO A 422 16.21 32.37 -6.88
CA PRO A 422 15.32 33.21 -6.10
C PRO A 422 14.45 34.08 -7.03
N ALA A 423 13.18 34.32 -6.67
CA ALA A 423 12.22 34.97 -7.57
C ALA A 423 12.66 36.33 -8.15
N SER A 424 13.58 37.03 -7.48
CA SER A 424 14.15 38.31 -7.91
C SER A 424 15.40 38.20 -8.80
N ALA A 425 15.94 37.00 -9.04
CA ALA A 425 17.29 36.79 -9.57
C ALA A 425 17.36 36.17 -10.97
N GLY A 426 16.23 35.75 -11.56
CA GLY A 426 16.22 35.24 -12.93
C GLY A 426 15.05 34.31 -13.23
N ARG A 427 15.10 33.67 -14.40
CA ARG A 427 14.13 32.64 -14.81
C ARG A 427 14.63 31.24 -14.43
N PRO A 428 13.73 30.29 -14.14
CA PRO A 428 14.09 28.89 -14.03
C PRO A 428 14.68 28.34 -15.33
N VAL A 429 15.56 27.36 -15.21
CA VAL A 429 16.17 26.66 -16.35
C VAL A 429 15.91 25.16 -16.23
N ASN A 430 15.79 24.49 -17.38
CA ASN A 430 15.58 23.06 -17.46
C ASN A 430 16.87 22.39 -17.95
N ILE A 431 17.32 21.38 -17.22
CA ILE A 431 18.59 20.71 -17.49
C ILE A 431 18.34 19.21 -17.59
N ALA A 432 18.70 18.62 -18.72
CA ALA A 432 18.72 17.17 -18.89
C ALA A 432 20.09 16.65 -18.46
N VAL A 433 20.11 15.60 -17.64
CA VAL A 433 21.31 14.94 -17.13
C VAL A 433 21.26 13.46 -17.47
N ASP A 434 22.28 13.00 -18.17
CA ASP A 434 22.56 11.59 -18.37
C ASP A 434 23.11 11.00 -17.07
N VAL A 435 22.39 10.06 -16.48
CA VAL A 435 22.78 9.45 -15.22
C VAL A 435 24.05 8.62 -15.38
N ASP A 436 24.28 7.98 -16.52
CA ASP A 436 25.41 7.08 -16.72
C ASP A 436 26.70 7.86 -17.01
N SER A 437 26.64 8.83 -17.93
CA SER A 437 27.82 9.62 -18.34
C SER A 437 28.06 10.88 -17.49
N GLY A 438 27.06 11.34 -16.74
CA GLY A 438 27.11 12.62 -16.05
C GLY A 438 26.99 13.85 -16.97
N GLN A 439 26.81 13.64 -18.27
CA GLN A 439 26.68 14.73 -19.22
C GLN A 439 25.39 15.51 -18.95
N SER A 440 25.50 16.83 -18.82
CA SER A 440 24.37 17.74 -18.68
C SER A 440 24.19 18.60 -19.93
N SER A 441 22.94 18.93 -20.26
CA SER A 441 22.60 19.75 -21.42
C SER A 441 21.35 20.58 -21.16
N PRO A 442 21.23 21.80 -21.71
CA PRO A 442 20.03 22.61 -21.57
C PRO A 442 18.88 21.96 -22.32
N VAL A 443 17.70 21.93 -21.70
CA VAL A 443 16.44 21.62 -22.39
C VAL A 443 15.89 22.94 -22.94
N PRO A 444 15.61 23.03 -24.26
CA PRO A 444 15.06 24.25 -24.84
C PRO A 444 13.73 24.61 -24.16
N GLY A 445 13.54 25.89 -23.79
CA GLY A 445 12.29 26.41 -23.24
C GLY A 445 12.34 26.78 -21.75
N ASP A 446 11.82 27.97 -21.45
CA ASP A 446 11.81 28.56 -20.10
C ASP A 446 10.54 28.21 -19.30
N TYR A 447 9.58 27.54 -19.93
CA TYR A 447 8.24 27.37 -19.37
C TYR A 447 7.92 25.91 -19.09
N LEU A 448 7.53 25.65 -17.84
CA LEU A 448 6.90 24.41 -17.44
C LEU A 448 5.52 24.72 -16.85
N PHE A 449 4.47 24.18 -17.46
CA PHE A 449 3.17 24.13 -16.80
C PHE A 449 3.19 22.93 -15.84
N GLN A 450 3.46 23.20 -14.56
CA GLN A 450 3.34 22.23 -13.48
C GLN A 450 2.31 22.75 -12.49
N LYS A 451 1.13 22.11 -12.42
CA LYS A 451 0.11 22.56 -11.46
C LYS A 451 -0.63 21.46 -10.72
N ARG A 452 -0.07 20.26 -10.71
CA ARG A 452 -0.39 19.27 -9.69
C ARG A 452 0.89 18.47 -9.52
N ASP A 453 1.71 18.88 -8.54
CA ASP A 453 3.02 18.29 -8.31
C ASP A 453 2.90 16.77 -8.44
N ALA A 454 3.48 16.20 -9.49
CA ALA A 454 3.49 14.75 -9.69
C ALA A 454 4.10 14.04 -8.46
N HIS A 455 4.97 14.78 -7.75
CA HIS A 455 5.51 14.50 -6.42
C HIS A 455 4.46 14.30 -5.32
N ALA A 456 3.38 15.08 -5.33
CA ALA A 456 2.30 15.03 -4.33
C ALA A 456 1.20 14.03 -4.70
N THR A 457 0.99 13.77 -5.99
CA THR A 457 -0.04 12.83 -6.48
C THR A 457 0.46 11.42 -6.65
N GLY A 458 1.75 11.17 -6.45
CA GLY A 458 2.30 9.84 -6.61
C GLY A 458 2.23 9.35 -8.05
N GLN A 459 2.33 10.24 -9.05
CA GLN A 459 2.52 9.86 -10.46
C GLN A 459 3.93 10.15 -10.95
N TYR A 460 4.36 9.40 -11.97
CA TYR A 460 5.65 9.66 -12.62
C TYR A 460 5.46 10.78 -13.64
N PRO A 461 6.28 11.83 -13.61
CA PRO A 461 6.59 12.58 -14.80
C PRO A 461 6.83 11.66 -16.01
N GLY A 462 6.09 11.92 -17.08
CA GLY A 462 6.11 11.11 -18.28
C GLY A 462 7.44 11.21 -19.04
N PRO A 463 7.67 10.35 -20.03
CA PRO A 463 8.88 10.36 -20.85
C PRO A 463 8.95 11.53 -21.84
N VAL A 464 7.91 12.37 -21.88
CA VAL A 464 7.74 13.48 -22.80
C VAL A 464 7.34 14.72 -22.00
N LEU A 465 8.08 15.81 -22.20
CA LEU A 465 7.90 17.07 -21.49
C LEU A 465 7.43 18.15 -22.47
N GLN A 466 6.34 18.84 -22.15
CA GLN A 466 5.96 20.05 -22.89
C GLN A 466 6.82 21.23 -22.41
N ILE A 467 7.47 21.93 -23.34
CA ILE A 467 8.54 22.91 -23.03
C ILE A 467 8.22 24.34 -23.46
N ASN A 468 7.05 24.60 -24.06
CA ASN A 468 6.62 25.93 -24.45
C ASN A 468 5.26 26.31 -23.88
N ARG A 469 5.02 27.63 -23.82
CA ARG A 469 3.80 28.26 -23.29
C ARG A 469 2.77 28.56 -24.37
N ASP A 470 3.22 28.69 -25.62
CA ASP A 470 2.39 29.23 -26.69
C ASP A 470 1.19 28.32 -26.99
N SER A 471 0.02 28.94 -27.10
CA SER A 471 -1.23 28.22 -27.35
C SER A 471 -1.38 27.78 -28.79
N ASP A 472 -0.60 28.33 -29.72
CA ASP A 472 -0.83 28.15 -31.16
C ASP A 472 0.12 27.10 -31.75
N ASP A 473 1.34 27.02 -31.23
CA ASP A 473 2.36 26.02 -31.55
C ASP A 473 2.81 25.34 -30.25
N THR A 474 3.03 24.03 -30.27
CA THR A 474 3.54 23.26 -29.14
C THR A 474 4.91 22.67 -29.44
N SER A 475 5.81 22.72 -28.48
CA SER A 475 7.10 22.05 -28.51
C SER A 475 7.18 21.06 -27.36
N VAL A 476 7.59 19.84 -27.69
CA VAL A 476 7.77 18.76 -26.71
C VAL A 476 9.19 18.24 -26.76
N TYR A 477 9.77 17.97 -25.60
CA TYR A 477 11.07 17.36 -25.43
C TYR A 477 10.88 15.88 -25.10
N VAL A 478 11.41 15.00 -25.96
CA VAL A 478 11.41 13.55 -25.73
C VAL A 478 12.66 13.20 -24.96
N VAL A 479 12.50 12.87 -23.68
CA VAL A 479 13.60 12.83 -22.70
C VAL A 479 14.66 11.80 -23.05
N GLY A 480 14.24 10.57 -23.37
CA GLY A 480 15.16 9.48 -23.68
C GLY A 480 15.93 9.69 -24.99
N ASP A 481 15.32 10.39 -25.96
CA ASP A 481 15.93 10.68 -27.26
C ASP A 481 16.74 11.99 -27.25
N ARG A 482 16.62 12.78 -26.17
CA ARG A 482 17.18 14.15 -26.01
C ARG A 482 16.87 15.07 -27.19
N ARG A 483 15.67 14.96 -27.76
CA ARG A 483 15.25 15.72 -28.94
C ARG A 483 14.00 16.54 -28.69
N THR A 484 13.93 17.68 -29.36
CA THR A 484 12.72 18.50 -29.40
C THR A 484 11.93 18.21 -30.66
N VAL A 485 10.61 18.05 -30.52
CA VAL A 485 9.65 17.96 -31.62
C VAL A 485 8.76 19.19 -31.55
N GLN A 486 8.74 19.96 -32.64
CA GLN A 486 7.83 21.10 -32.79
C GLN A 486 6.59 20.66 -33.57
N THR A 487 5.43 21.12 -33.14
CA THR A 487 4.14 20.77 -33.72
C THR A 487 3.19 21.96 -33.67
N ARG A 488 2.37 22.14 -34.72
CA ARG A 488 1.38 23.22 -34.81
C ARG A 488 0.04 22.81 -34.23
N VAL A 489 0.06 22.27 -33.01
CA VAL A 489 -1.14 21.85 -32.30
C VAL A 489 -1.34 22.75 -31.10
N PRO A 490 -2.47 23.47 -31.05
CA PRO A 490 -2.89 24.13 -29.83
C PRO A 490 -3.16 23.14 -28.72
N ILE A 491 -2.59 23.37 -27.54
CA ILE A 491 -2.80 22.52 -26.36
C ILE A 491 -3.61 23.29 -25.32
N GLY A 492 -4.73 22.70 -24.91
CA GLY A 492 -5.50 23.17 -23.77
C GLY A 492 -4.71 22.94 -22.50
N LEU A 493 -4.37 24.02 -21.80
CA LEU A 493 -3.80 23.95 -20.46
C LEU A 493 -4.93 23.59 -19.49
N SER A 494 -4.96 22.32 -19.06
CA SER A 494 -5.97 21.83 -18.14
C SER A 494 -5.33 21.35 -16.84
N GLU A 495 -5.86 21.85 -15.72
CA GLU A 495 -5.40 21.48 -14.38
C GLU A 495 -5.89 20.09 -13.93
N VAL A 496 -6.90 19.53 -14.62
CA VAL A 496 -7.46 18.22 -14.30
C VAL A 496 -6.69 17.05 -14.94
N VAL A 497 -5.85 17.32 -15.94
CA VAL A 497 -4.97 16.31 -16.55
C VAL A 497 -3.58 16.38 -15.92
N LEU A 498 -3.14 15.25 -15.40
CA LEU A 498 -1.83 15.09 -14.77
C LEU A 498 -0.70 15.29 -15.79
N ASP A 499 0.35 16.01 -15.40
CA ASP A 499 1.44 16.42 -16.31
C ASP A 499 2.08 15.22 -17.02
N GLY A 500 2.31 14.12 -16.29
CA GLY A 500 2.87 12.88 -16.83
C GLY A 500 1.95 12.10 -17.78
N GLN A 501 0.68 12.49 -17.86
CA GLN A 501 -0.31 11.89 -18.76
C GLN A 501 -0.65 12.82 -19.94
N ARG A 502 -0.18 14.07 -19.99
CA ARG A 502 -0.53 14.98 -21.10
C ARG A 502 0.05 14.53 -22.43
N TRP A 503 1.24 13.94 -22.39
CA TRP A 503 1.96 13.43 -23.54
C TRP A 503 2.46 12.02 -23.25
N ALA A 504 2.22 11.12 -24.20
CA ALA A 504 2.74 9.77 -24.15
C ALA A 504 3.45 9.42 -25.46
N ARG A 505 4.41 8.50 -25.38
CA ARG A 505 5.00 7.84 -26.55
C ARG A 505 4.25 6.54 -26.82
N VAL A 506 3.74 6.36 -28.03
CA VAL A 506 3.07 5.15 -28.53
C VAL A 506 3.82 4.72 -29.78
N GLY A 507 4.63 3.65 -29.68
CA GLY A 507 5.63 3.33 -30.70
C GLY A 507 6.59 4.50 -30.93
N ASP A 508 6.62 5.02 -32.15
CA ASP A 508 7.43 6.18 -32.54
C ASP A 508 6.63 7.50 -32.62
N GLN A 509 5.35 7.44 -32.26
CA GLN A 509 4.44 8.60 -32.27
C GLN A 509 4.32 9.20 -30.87
N LEU A 510 4.13 10.52 -30.83
CA LEU A 510 3.75 11.25 -29.62
C LEU A 510 2.25 11.50 -29.64
N VAL A 511 1.58 11.26 -28.53
CA VAL A 511 0.11 11.29 -28.47
C VAL A 511 -0.32 12.18 -27.31
N THR A 512 -1.32 13.01 -27.57
CA THR A 512 -1.97 13.86 -26.57
C THR A 512 -3.48 13.91 -26.78
N ALA A 513 -4.23 13.92 -25.68
CA ALA A 513 -5.68 14.16 -25.66
C ALA A 513 -6.03 15.53 -25.03
N THR A 514 -5.06 16.44 -24.95
CA THR A 514 -5.25 17.83 -24.54
C THR A 514 -5.15 18.81 -25.72
N ALA A 515 -4.97 18.31 -26.95
CA ALA A 515 -5.03 19.12 -28.16
C ALA A 515 -6.40 19.78 -28.33
N MET A 516 -6.46 20.98 -28.91
CA MET A 516 -7.71 21.70 -29.10
C MET A 516 -7.80 22.39 -30.47
N THR A 517 -9.01 22.50 -30.99
CA THR A 517 -9.32 23.40 -32.11
C THR A 517 -9.36 24.86 -31.64
N ALA A 518 -9.30 25.83 -32.56
CA ALA A 518 -9.56 27.25 -32.26
C ALA A 518 -10.93 27.51 -31.58
N GLY A 519 -11.92 26.63 -31.77
CA GLY A 519 -13.21 26.69 -31.08
C GLY A 519 -13.24 26.02 -29.70
N TYR A 520 -12.08 25.81 -29.05
CA TYR A 520 -11.92 25.15 -27.75
C TYR A 520 -12.56 23.76 -27.67
N ARG A 521 -12.50 22.98 -28.76
CA ARG A 521 -12.91 21.57 -28.78
C ARG A 521 -11.70 20.67 -28.66
N TYR A 522 -11.71 19.76 -27.69
CA TYR A 522 -10.62 18.81 -27.48
C TYR A 522 -10.54 17.76 -28.59
N LEU A 523 -9.31 17.43 -28.94
CA LEU A 523 -8.92 16.48 -29.98
C LEU A 523 -7.93 15.47 -29.40
N LEU A 524 -7.91 14.29 -30.00
CA LEU A 524 -6.78 13.39 -29.88
C LEU A 524 -5.82 13.71 -31.02
N ALA A 525 -4.62 14.19 -30.69
CA ALA A 525 -3.57 14.47 -31.65
C ALA A 525 -2.46 13.41 -31.57
N ILE A 526 -2.04 12.96 -32.74
CA ILE A 526 -0.95 12.01 -32.95
C ILE A 526 0.10 12.75 -33.78
N VAL A 527 1.27 12.92 -33.19
CA VAL A 527 2.40 13.67 -33.74
C VAL A 527 3.49 12.68 -34.14
N ALA A 528 3.84 12.66 -35.42
CA ALA A 528 4.94 11.86 -35.93
C ALA A 528 6.29 12.44 -35.49
N ALA A 529 7.36 11.68 -35.70
CA ALA A 529 8.70 12.06 -35.25
C ALA A 529 9.22 13.37 -35.88
N ASP A 530 8.73 13.71 -37.07
CA ASP A 530 9.02 14.94 -37.84
C ASP A 530 8.17 16.15 -37.43
N GLY A 531 7.23 15.98 -36.49
CA GLY A 531 6.30 17.04 -36.07
C GLY A 531 5.00 17.09 -36.86
N THR A 532 4.81 16.22 -37.87
CA THR A 532 3.56 16.13 -38.63
C THR A 532 2.42 15.64 -37.74
N VAL A 533 1.25 16.27 -37.84
CA VAL A 533 0.12 16.02 -36.95
C VAL A 533 -1.02 15.37 -37.72
N THR A 534 -1.56 14.31 -37.13
CA THR A 534 -2.89 13.82 -37.46
C THR A 534 -3.77 13.97 -36.23
N SER A 535 -4.99 14.47 -36.41
CA SER A 535 -5.92 14.67 -35.30
C SER A 535 -7.29 14.09 -35.61
N ARG A 536 -7.98 13.70 -34.56
CA ARG A 536 -9.35 13.17 -34.62
C ARG A 536 -10.13 13.63 -33.39
N PRO A 537 -11.47 13.52 -33.39
CA PRO A 537 -12.27 13.86 -32.22
C PRO A 537 -11.77 13.14 -30.97
N SER A 538 -11.70 13.87 -29.84
CA SER A 538 -11.33 13.26 -28.57
C SER A 538 -12.36 12.20 -28.16
N PRO A 539 -11.94 10.99 -27.70
CA PRO A 539 -12.86 9.99 -27.18
C PRO A 539 -13.52 10.41 -25.86
N CYS A 540 -13.00 11.45 -25.19
CA CYS A 540 -13.62 12.08 -24.03
C CYS A 540 -14.78 13.00 -24.41
N GLY A 541 -15.00 13.24 -25.69
CA GLY A 541 -15.94 14.24 -26.18
C GLY A 541 -15.29 15.61 -26.33
N ALA A 542 -16.03 16.52 -26.96
CA ALA A 542 -15.47 17.78 -27.45
C ALA A 542 -15.09 18.78 -26.34
N ARG A 543 -15.56 18.61 -25.09
CA ARG A 543 -15.38 19.58 -24.00
C ARG A 543 -14.58 19.04 -22.82
N GLU A 544 -14.14 17.79 -22.90
CA GLU A 544 -13.45 17.12 -21.81
C GLU A 544 -12.01 16.80 -22.23
N PRO A 545 -11.01 17.26 -21.46
CA PRO A 545 -9.61 16.92 -21.72
C PRO A 545 -9.32 15.47 -21.30
N GLY A 546 -8.30 14.87 -21.92
CA GLY A 546 -7.85 13.53 -21.59
C GLY A 546 -6.34 13.44 -21.31
N GLY A 547 -5.97 12.56 -20.40
CA GLY A 547 -4.59 12.05 -20.26
C GLY A 547 -4.39 10.78 -21.09
N VAL A 548 -3.19 10.53 -21.60
CA VAL A 548 -2.83 9.38 -22.42
C VAL A 548 -1.89 8.45 -21.64
N ILE A 549 -2.23 7.16 -21.58
CA ILE A 549 -1.46 6.16 -20.82
C ILE A 549 -1.33 4.90 -21.69
N PRO A 550 -0.15 4.62 -22.28
CA PRO A 550 0.06 3.43 -23.07
C PRO A 550 0.13 2.19 -22.17
N VAL A 551 -0.56 1.12 -22.55
CA VAL A 551 -0.57 -0.15 -21.82
C VAL A 551 -0.45 -1.32 -22.79
N PRO A 552 -0.13 -2.53 -22.32
CA PRO A 552 -0.21 -3.73 -23.13
C PRO A 552 -1.62 -3.91 -23.71
N GLY A 553 -1.75 -4.04 -25.02
CA GLY A 553 -3.03 -4.32 -25.70
C GLY A 553 -3.92 -3.12 -26.04
N ALA A 554 -3.64 -1.93 -25.50
CA ALA A 554 -4.42 -0.71 -25.82
C ALA A 554 -3.65 0.59 -25.51
N VAL A 555 -4.18 1.71 -25.99
CA VAL A 555 -3.83 3.05 -25.50
C VAL A 555 -4.98 3.56 -24.66
N LEU A 556 -4.74 3.83 -23.37
CA LEU A 556 -5.79 4.36 -22.49
C LEU A 556 -5.86 5.88 -22.62
N ILE A 557 -7.08 6.41 -22.64
CA ILE A 557 -7.36 7.83 -22.47
C ILE A 557 -8.13 8.02 -21.15
N ALA A 558 -7.52 8.70 -20.18
CA ALA A 558 -8.15 9.09 -18.92
C ALA A 558 -8.92 10.39 -19.12
N CYS A 559 -10.20 10.28 -19.41
CA CYS A 559 -11.10 11.40 -19.67
C CYS A 559 -11.56 12.05 -18.35
N ALA A 560 -11.35 13.35 -18.24
CA ALA A 560 -11.75 14.13 -17.07
C ALA A 560 -13.15 14.74 -17.28
N HIS A 561 -14.12 14.30 -16.48
CA HIS A 561 -15.44 14.93 -16.44
C HIS A 561 -15.33 16.22 -15.65
N THR A 562 -15.73 17.34 -16.25
CA THR A 562 -15.65 18.66 -15.61
C THR A 562 -17.05 19.17 -15.28
N ASP A 563 -17.19 19.88 -14.16
CA ASP A 563 -18.45 20.50 -13.73
C ASP A 563 -18.75 21.83 -14.45
N GLY A 564 -18.00 22.16 -15.52
CA GLY A 564 -18.08 23.42 -16.24
C GLY A 564 -17.32 24.59 -15.57
N LYS A 565 -16.73 24.39 -14.39
CA LYS A 565 -15.83 25.34 -13.70
C LYS A 565 -14.37 24.85 -13.65
N GLU A 566 -14.01 23.96 -14.57
CA GLU A 566 -12.67 23.34 -14.69
C GLU A 566 -12.25 22.46 -13.49
N TYR A 567 -13.18 22.12 -12.59
CA TYR A 567 -12.93 21.10 -11.57
C TYR A 567 -13.37 19.72 -12.07
N ALA A 568 -12.54 18.71 -11.80
CA ALA A 568 -12.90 17.33 -12.11
C ALA A 568 -13.98 16.82 -11.15
N SER A 569 -15.12 16.40 -11.69
CA SER A 569 -16.19 15.73 -10.95
C SER A 569 -16.03 14.20 -10.95
N GLY A 570 -15.20 13.66 -11.84
CA GLY A 570 -14.88 12.25 -11.96
C GLY A 570 -14.07 11.97 -13.22
N TYR A 571 -13.71 10.70 -13.45
CA TYR A 571 -12.94 10.30 -14.62
C TYR A 571 -13.47 9.01 -15.23
N THR A 572 -13.25 8.85 -16.52
CA THR A 572 -13.49 7.58 -17.24
C THR A 572 -12.25 7.22 -18.04
N VAL A 573 -11.79 5.99 -17.90
CA VAL A 573 -10.69 5.43 -18.70
C VAL A 573 -11.28 4.78 -19.94
N VAL A 574 -10.85 5.22 -21.11
CA VAL A 574 -11.27 4.70 -22.40
C VAL A 574 -10.11 3.93 -23.03
N GLY A 575 -10.31 2.65 -23.37
CA GLY A 575 -9.32 1.85 -24.09
C GLY A 575 -9.48 2.00 -25.60
N LEU A 576 -8.44 2.48 -26.29
CA LEU A 576 -8.38 2.56 -27.76
C LEU A 576 -7.56 1.41 -28.34
N ARG A 577 -8.08 0.77 -29.39
CA ARG A 577 -7.44 -0.36 -30.09
C ARG A 577 -7.55 -0.29 -31.60
#